data_AF-A0A1X2GRW0-F1
#
_entry.id   AF-A0A1X2GRW0-F1
#
_cell.length_a   1.000
_cell.length_b   1.000
_cell.length_c   1.000
_cell.angle_alpha   90.00
_cell.angle_beta   90.00
_cell.angle_gamma   90.00
#
_symmetry.space_group_name_H-M   'P 1'
#
loop_
_entity.id
_entity.type
_entity.pdbx_description
1 polymer ?
#
loop_
_entity_poly.entity_id
_entity_poly.type
_entity_poly.pdbx_seq_one_letter_code
_entity_poly.pdbx_strand_id
1 'polypeptide(L)'
;MLKKLLNVSTIDTFVLSSPTSDLGPIKPAWKMVEEFYSQGVINNLGVSDYSEDQLTDLLNDPDFTLKPSLNQVSYSCCDIPSSLMTLAKQQHIQLLYTSDCKNILSRHELTTLMQSASTISKGTKIVPRWVLKYDVFVKGRSVIADKGYIVVGDVQ
;
A
#
# COMPACT_ATOMS: atom_id res chain seq x y z
N MET A 1 7.67 3.15 14.91
CA MET A 1 6.41 2.64 15.50
C MET A 1 5.96 1.33 14.86
N LEU A 2 5.77 1.26 13.52
CA LEU A 2 5.29 0.04 12.83
C LEU A 2 6.17 -1.20 13.05
N LYS A 3 7.50 -1.09 12.93
CA LYS A 3 8.46 -2.17 13.25
C LYS A 3 8.25 -2.77 14.65
N LYS A 4 7.99 -1.91 15.64
CA LYS A 4 7.75 -2.33 17.03
C LYS A 4 6.39 -3.01 17.17
N LEU A 5 5.37 -2.48 16.49
CA LEU A 5 4.01 -3.03 16.49
C LEU A 5 3.97 -4.43 15.87
N LEU A 6 4.64 -4.61 14.72
CA LEU A 6 4.71 -5.88 14.00
C LEU A 6 5.82 -6.81 14.53
N ASN A 7 6.60 -6.36 15.52
CA ASN A 7 7.77 -7.07 16.05
C ASN A 7 8.76 -7.54 14.95
N VAL A 8 9.09 -6.66 14.00
CA VAL A 8 10.00 -6.93 12.88
C VAL A 8 11.26 -6.07 12.92
N SER A 9 12.37 -6.64 12.44
CA SER A 9 13.65 -5.93 12.31
C SER A 9 13.71 -4.99 11.11
N THR A 10 12.99 -5.29 10.04
CA THR A 10 13.03 -4.59 8.75
C THR A 10 11.66 -4.60 8.10
N ILE A 11 11.43 -3.66 7.19
CA ILE A 11 10.29 -3.69 6.27
C ILE A 11 10.87 -3.91 4.88
N ASP A 12 10.66 -5.10 4.31
CA ASP A 12 11.27 -5.45 3.02
C ASP A 12 10.64 -4.68 1.85
N THR A 13 9.32 -4.50 1.87
CA THR A 13 8.59 -3.77 0.84
C THR A 13 7.49 -2.95 1.48
N PHE A 14 7.38 -1.68 1.09
CA PHE A 14 6.26 -0.81 1.47
C PHE A 14 5.59 -0.27 0.20
N VAL A 15 4.28 -0.53 0.07
CA VAL A 15 3.49 -0.14 -1.11
C VAL A 15 2.46 0.90 -0.71
N LEU A 16 2.46 2.03 -1.43
CA LEU A 16 1.46 3.07 -1.26
C LEU A 16 0.35 2.93 -2.31
N SER A 17 -0.90 2.93 -1.84
CA SER A 17 -2.09 2.99 -2.68
C SER A 17 -2.75 4.36 -2.54
N SER A 18 -3.23 4.93 -3.64
CA SER A 18 -4.00 6.17 -3.65
C SER A 18 -5.38 5.92 -4.25
N PRO A 19 -6.46 6.41 -3.64
CA PRO A 19 -7.80 6.31 -4.20
C PRO A 19 -7.99 7.23 -5.41
N THR A 20 -7.16 8.27 -5.54
CA THR A 20 -7.23 9.28 -6.61
C THR A 20 -6.09 9.09 -7.60
N SER A 21 -6.37 9.38 -8.86
CA SER A 21 -5.36 9.38 -9.91
C SER A 21 -4.37 10.54 -9.83
N ASP A 22 -4.68 11.56 -9.03
CA ASP A 22 -3.80 12.70 -8.77
C ASP A 22 -2.64 12.31 -7.83
N LEU A 23 -1.43 12.75 -8.19
CA LEU A 23 -0.21 12.60 -7.39
C LEU A 23 -0.17 13.59 -6.20
N GLY A 24 -0.94 14.69 -6.23
CA GLY A 24 -0.95 15.69 -5.17
C GLY A 24 -1.12 15.10 -3.76
N PRO A 25 -2.15 14.29 -3.50
CA PRO A 25 -2.38 13.67 -2.19
C PRO A 25 -1.32 12.66 -1.75
N ILE A 26 -0.64 11.97 -2.69
CA ILE A 26 0.35 10.94 -2.35
C ILE A 26 1.74 11.55 -2.07
N LYS A 27 2.06 12.72 -2.64
CA LYS A 27 3.38 13.37 -2.50
C LYS A 27 3.88 13.49 -1.05
N PRO A 28 3.10 13.99 -0.07
CA PRO A 28 3.56 14.10 1.31
C PRO A 28 3.86 12.73 1.94
N ALA A 29 3.02 11.73 1.63
CA ALA A 29 3.23 10.37 2.11
C ALA A 29 4.46 9.73 1.46
N TRP A 30 4.69 9.99 0.17
CA TRP A 30 5.85 9.52 -0.56
C TRP A 30 7.15 10.06 0.04
N LYS A 31 7.25 11.38 0.23
CA LYS A 31 8.43 12.02 0.86
C LYS A 31 8.76 11.42 2.23
N MET A 32 7.74 11.11 3.03
CA MET A 32 7.94 10.45 4.33
C MET A 32 8.51 9.02 4.19
N VAL A 33 8.05 8.23 3.21
CA VAL A 33 8.61 6.88 3.01
C VAL A 33 10.00 6.91 2.36
N GLU A 34 10.33 7.94 1.59
CA GLU A 34 11.70 8.17 1.10
C GLU A 34 12.68 8.39 2.24
N GLU A 35 12.30 9.18 3.25
CA GLU A 35 13.11 9.37 4.46
C GLU A 35 13.36 8.02 5.17
N PHE A 36 12.33 7.19 5.34
CA PHE A 36 12.48 5.86 5.95
C PHE A 36 13.35 4.91 5.10
N TYR A 37 13.28 5.01 3.78
CA TYR A 37 14.18 4.27 2.89
C TYR A 37 15.64 4.71 3.10
N SER A 38 15.91 6.03 3.12
CA SER A 38 17.26 6.56 3.33
C SER A 38 17.87 6.17 4.69
N GLN A 39 17.02 5.95 5.70
CA GLN A 39 17.42 5.49 7.03
C GLN A 39 17.62 3.97 7.11
N GLY A 40 17.40 3.22 6.02
CA GLY A 40 17.48 1.76 5.99
C GLY A 40 16.36 1.05 6.75
N VAL A 41 15.23 1.73 6.99
CA VAL A 41 14.05 1.15 7.66
C VAL A 41 13.22 0.32 6.67
N ILE A 42 13.11 0.81 5.43
CA ILE A 42 12.38 0.19 4.33
C ILE A 42 13.38 -0.15 3.22
N ASN A 43 13.33 -1.39 2.70
CA ASN A 43 14.27 -1.85 1.68
C ASN A 43 13.79 -1.61 0.24
N ASN A 44 12.47 -1.60 0.00
CA ASN A 44 11.87 -1.36 -1.32
C ASN A 44 10.59 -0.52 -1.20
N LEU A 45 10.41 0.40 -2.14
CA LEU A 45 9.24 1.27 -2.21
C LEU A 45 8.44 0.97 -3.47
N GLY A 46 7.12 0.94 -3.34
CA GLY A 46 6.20 0.63 -4.42
C GLY A 46 4.94 1.47 -4.41
N VAL A 47 4.25 1.45 -5.54
CA VAL A 47 2.90 1.98 -5.70
C VAL A 47 1.92 0.84 -6.03
N SER A 48 0.61 1.11 -5.90
CA SER A 48 -0.43 0.12 -6.21
C SER A 48 -1.40 0.67 -7.26
N ASP A 49 -1.71 -0.16 -8.26
CA ASP A 49 -2.69 0.07 -9.33
C ASP A 49 -2.43 1.32 -10.19
N TYR A 50 -1.16 1.68 -10.41
CA TYR A 50 -0.82 2.76 -11.33
C TYR A 50 -0.90 2.27 -12.77
N SER A 51 -1.62 3.02 -13.61
CA SER A 51 -1.58 2.86 -15.07
C SER A 51 -0.23 3.30 -15.64
N GLU A 52 0.00 3.06 -16.93
CA GLU A 52 1.18 3.55 -17.64
C GLU A 52 1.35 5.07 -17.54
N ASP A 53 0.27 5.83 -17.80
CA ASP A 53 0.28 7.29 -17.73
C ASP A 53 0.61 7.77 -16.32
N GLN A 54 -0.06 7.23 -15.31
CA GLN A 54 0.16 7.60 -13.92
C GLN A 54 1.58 7.27 -13.45
N LEU A 55 2.09 6.11 -13.85
CA LEU A 55 3.45 5.70 -13.51
C LEU A 55 4.46 6.60 -14.21
N THR A 56 4.23 6.95 -15.47
CA THR A 56 5.07 7.89 -16.23
C THR A 56 5.08 9.27 -15.58
N ASP A 57 3.92 9.79 -15.20
CA ASP A 57 3.80 11.08 -14.51
C ASP A 57 4.60 11.07 -13.20
N LEU A 58 4.47 10.01 -12.39
CA LEU A 58 5.21 9.86 -11.14
C LEU A 58 6.73 9.76 -11.37
N LEU A 59 7.15 9.01 -12.39
CA LEU A 59 8.56 8.88 -12.75
C LEU A 59 9.17 10.19 -13.25
N ASN A 60 8.37 11.04 -13.91
CA ASN A 60 8.82 12.34 -14.39
C ASN A 60 8.69 13.45 -13.34
N ASP A 61 7.93 13.23 -12.27
CA ASP A 61 7.72 14.23 -11.23
C ASP A 61 9.03 14.50 -10.45
N PRO A 62 9.51 15.75 -10.40
CA PRO A 62 10.75 16.11 -9.71
C PRO A 62 10.64 16.06 -8.17
N ASP A 63 9.42 16.04 -7.61
CA ASP A 63 9.24 15.89 -6.16
C ASP A 63 9.54 14.46 -5.67
N PHE A 64 9.58 13.47 -6.58
CA PHE A 64 9.85 12.07 -6.28
C PHE A 64 11.32 11.79 -6.51
N THR A 65 12.13 11.86 -5.45
CA THR A 65 13.58 11.67 -5.53
C THR A 65 13.93 10.19 -5.70
N LEU A 66 13.24 9.33 -4.96
CA LEU A 66 13.31 7.88 -5.10
C LEU A 66 12.12 7.40 -5.91
N LYS A 67 12.41 6.78 -7.04
CA LYS A 67 11.40 6.19 -7.91
C LYS A 67 10.94 4.83 -7.35
N PRO A 68 9.65 4.48 -7.49
CA PRO A 68 9.16 3.17 -7.06
C PRO A 68 9.89 2.07 -7.82
N SER A 69 10.34 1.05 -7.11
CA SER A 69 10.90 -0.17 -7.71
C SER A 69 9.81 -1.21 -8.02
N LEU A 70 8.56 -0.91 -7.66
CA LEU A 70 7.45 -1.85 -7.69
C LEU A 70 6.13 -1.16 -8.04
N ASN A 71 5.30 -1.83 -8.84
CA ASN A 71 3.88 -1.50 -8.99
C ASN A 71 3.05 -2.77 -8.73
N GLN A 72 2.25 -2.76 -7.66
CA GLN A 72 1.35 -3.85 -7.30
C GLN A 72 0.03 -3.67 -8.05
N VAL A 73 -0.31 -4.57 -8.96
CA VAL A 73 -1.41 -4.40 -9.91
C VAL A 73 -2.52 -5.44 -9.71
N SER A 74 -3.76 -4.97 -9.76
CA SER A 74 -4.98 -5.79 -9.61
C SER A 74 -5.54 -6.29 -10.96
N TYR A 75 -4.69 -6.67 -11.90
CA TYR A 75 -5.12 -7.32 -13.14
C TYR A 75 -5.31 -8.82 -12.93
N SER A 76 -6.16 -9.44 -13.74
CA SER A 76 -6.03 -10.88 -13.94
C SER A 76 -4.63 -11.18 -14.53
N CYS A 77 -4.08 -12.37 -14.28
CA CYS A 77 -2.70 -12.73 -14.62
C CYS A 77 -2.31 -12.41 -16.08
N CYS A 78 -3.29 -12.33 -17.00
CA CYS A 78 -3.06 -12.20 -18.43
C CYS A 78 -3.56 -10.88 -19.05
N ASP A 79 -4.13 -9.96 -18.26
CA ASP A 79 -4.79 -8.74 -18.78
C ASP A 79 -3.97 -7.46 -18.56
N ILE A 80 -2.69 -7.58 -18.19
CA ILE A 80 -1.83 -6.40 -18.06
C ILE A 80 -1.59 -5.79 -19.45
N PRO A 81 -1.83 -4.48 -19.63
CA PRO A 81 -1.49 -3.78 -20.87
C PRO A 81 -0.02 -3.98 -21.25
N SER A 82 0.25 -4.33 -22.50
CA SER A 82 1.61 -4.56 -23.02
C SER A 82 2.50 -3.32 -22.89
N SER A 83 1.90 -2.13 -22.96
CA SER A 83 2.57 -0.86 -22.79
C SER A 83 3.06 -0.67 -21.34
N LEU A 84 2.22 -0.98 -20.34
CA LEU A 84 2.63 -0.98 -18.93
C LEU A 84 3.75 -1.99 -18.66
N MET A 85 3.68 -3.20 -19.22
CA MET A 85 4.77 -4.19 -19.10
C MET A 85 6.08 -3.67 -19.72
N THR A 86 6.00 -2.98 -20.85
CA THR A 86 7.16 -2.41 -21.53
C THR A 86 7.79 -1.29 -20.71
N LEU A 87 6.98 -0.34 -20.23
CA LEU A 87 7.43 0.74 -19.36
C LEU A 87 8.09 0.19 -18.09
N ALA A 88 7.42 -0.75 -17.41
CA ALA A 88 7.93 -1.35 -16.19
C ALA A 88 9.29 -2.03 -16.42
N LYS A 89 9.44 -2.77 -17.52
CA LYS A 89 10.72 -3.39 -17.89
C LYS A 89 11.82 -2.38 -18.18
N GLN A 90 11.50 -1.30 -18.90
CA GLN A 90 12.46 -0.24 -19.25
C GLN A 90 12.94 0.54 -18.02
N GLN A 91 12.04 0.76 -17.06
CA GLN A 91 12.31 1.55 -15.85
C GLN A 91 12.73 0.66 -14.66
N HIS A 92 12.94 -0.64 -14.88
CA HIS A 92 13.30 -1.62 -13.86
C HIS A 92 12.31 -1.70 -12.68
N ILE A 93 11.02 -1.56 -12.99
CA ILE A 93 9.91 -1.64 -12.03
C ILE A 93 9.34 -3.05 -12.07
N GLN A 94 9.29 -3.69 -10.90
CA GLN A 94 8.67 -5.00 -10.76
C GLN A 94 7.14 -4.87 -10.72
N LEU A 95 6.45 -5.62 -11.58
CA LEU A 95 4.99 -5.76 -11.50
C LEU A 95 4.66 -6.94 -10.59
N LEU A 96 3.91 -6.70 -9.52
CA LEU A 96 3.40 -7.75 -8.63
C LEU A 96 1.89 -7.83 -8.71
N TYR A 97 1.36 -9.03 -8.91
CA TYR A 97 -0.07 -9.24 -8.94
C TYR A 97 -0.65 -9.23 -7.53
N THR A 98 -1.80 -8.59 -7.38
CA THR A 98 -2.60 -8.66 -6.16
C THR A 98 -4.06 -8.95 -6.46
N SER A 99 -4.70 -9.66 -5.53
CA SER A 99 -6.15 -9.88 -5.51
C SER A 99 -6.86 -8.95 -4.53
N ASP A 100 -6.16 -7.93 -4.01
CA ASP A 100 -6.73 -7.00 -3.05
C ASP A 100 -7.78 -6.10 -3.70
N CYS A 101 -8.88 -5.86 -2.99
CA CYS A 101 -9.89 -4.91 -3.41
C CYS A 101 -9.39 -3.47 -3.21
N LYS A 102 -9.72 -2.56 -4.14
CA LYS A 102 -9.41 -1.13 -3.99
C LYS A 102 -9.98 -0.51 -2.71
N ASN A 103 -11.16 -0.95 -2.30
CA ASN A 103 -11.76 -0.61 -1.02
C ASN A 103 -11.68 -1.83 -0.09
N ILE A 104 -10.58 -1.94 0.65
CA ILE A 104 -10.31 -3.08 1.55
C ILE A 104 -11.33 -3.16 2.69
N LEU A 105 -11.79 -2.00 3.19
CA LEU A 105 -12.74 -1.94 4.29
C LEU A 105 -13.62 -0.71 4.17
N SER A 106 -14.90 -0.91 3.90
CA SER A 106 -15.88 0.17 3.81
C SER A 106 -16.31 0.70 5.18
N ARG A 107 -16.93 1.89 5.19
CA ARG A 107 -17.62 2.46 6.37
C ARG A 107 -18.60 1.48 6.99
N HIS A 108 -19.37 0.78 6.15
CA HIS A 108 -20.39 -0.16 6.62
C HIS A 108 -19.75 -1.36 7.31
N GLU A 109 -18.75 -1.96 6.68
CA GLU A 109 -18.03 -3.12 7.24
C GLU A 109 -17.31 -2.76 8.54
N LEU A 110 -16.58 -1.64 8.58
CA LEU A 110 -15.88 -1.20 9.80
C LEU A 110 -16.86 -0.90 10.93
N THR A 111 -17.95 -0.19 10.66
CA THR A 111 -18.96 0.12 11.69
C THR A 111 -19.59 -1.16 12.23
N THR A 112 -19.92 -2.10 11.35
CA THR A 112 -20.54 -3.38 11.72
C THR A 112 -19.60 -4.23 12.56
N LEU A 113 -18.32 -4.31 12.17
CA LEU A 113 -17.28 -5.03 12.90
C LEU A 113 -17.05 -4.45 14.31
N MET A 114 -17.03 -3.12 14.43
CA MET A 114 -16.79 -2.46 15.70
C MET A 114 -18.00 -2.54 16.65
N GLN A 115 -19.21 -2.57 16.10
CA GLN A 115 -20.43 -2.82 16.87
C GLN A 115 -20.52 -4.28 17.34
N SER A 116 -20.17 -5.26 16.50
CA SER A 116 -20.19 -6.67 16.89
C SER A 116 -19.13 -6.99 17.96
N ALA A 117 -18.01 -6.27 17.96
CA ALA A 117 -16.99 -6.35 18.99
C ALA A 117 -17.34 -5.58 20.29
N SER A 118 -18.51 -4.92 20.36
CA SER A 118 -18.91 -4.06 21.48
C SER A 118 -17.94 -2.91 21.80
N THR A 119 -17.11 -2.52 20.83
CA THR A 119 -16.14 -1.42 20.98
C THR A 119 -16.80 -0.06 20.82
N ILE A 120 -17.93 0.01 20.12
CA ILE A 120 -18.75 1.22 19.97
C ILE A 120 -20.23 0.97 20.26
N SER A 121 -20.93 2.03 20.66
CA SER A 121 -22.37 1.99 20.88
C SER A 121 -23.16 1.80 19.58
N LYS A 122 -24.31 1.13 19.71
CA LYS A 122 -25.28 0.97 18.63
C LYS A 122 -25.72 2.34 18.11
N GLY A 123 -25.53 2.60 16.82
CA GLY A 123 -25.87 3.87 16.17
C GLY A 123 -24.67 4.80 15.90
N THR A 124 -23.53 4.57 16.55
CA THR A 124 -22.27 5.26 16.23
C THR A 124 -21.74 4.78 14.88
N LYS A 125 -21.30 5.72 14.02
CA LYS A 125 -20.71 5.41 12.72
C LYS A 125 -19.21 5.63 12.78
N ILE A 126 -18.44 4.77 12.12
CA ILE A 126 -16.99 4.91 12.00
C ILE A 126 -16.62 4.90 10.53
N VAL A 127 -15.74 5.81 10.13
CA VAL A 127 -15.20 5.88 8.78
C VAL A 127 -13.72 5.55 8.81
N PRO A 128 -13.26 4.57 8.01
CA PRO A 128 -11.84 4.31 7.88
C PRO A 128 -11.15 5.52 7.24
N ARG A 129 -10.06 5.98 7.87
CA ARG A 129 -9.18 7.02 7.34
C ARG A 129 -8.10 6.39 6.47
N TRP A 130 -7.52 5.29 6.93
CA TRP A 130 -6.61 4.46 6.17
C TRP A 130 -6.64 3.02 6.65
N VAL A 131 -6.26 2.11 5.76
CA VAL A 131 -6.14 0.68 6.01
C VAL A 131 -4.77 0.23 5.54
N LEU A 132 -4.05 -0.47 6.40
CA LEU A 132 -2.76 -1.08 6.09
C LEU A 132 -2.92 -2.60 6.14
N LYS A 133 -2.69 -3.27 5.00
CA LYS A 133 -2.48 -4.72 4.96
C LYS A 133 -1.00 -5.02 5.19
N TYR A 134 -0.70 -6.06 5.94
CA TYR A 134 0.68 -6.51 6.14
C TYR A 134 0.79 -8.03 6.12
N ASP A 135 1.95 -8.49 5.68
CA ASP A 135 2.38 -9.89 5.74
C ASP A 135 3.81 -9.92 6.32
N VAL A 136 4.01 -10.68 7.39
CA VAL A 136 5.30 -10.86 8.06
C VAL A 136 5.86 -12.22 7.70
N PHE A 137 7.08 -12.26 7.19
CA PHE A 137 7.75 -13.49 6.75
C PHE A 137 8.95 -13.84 7.64
N VAL A 138 9.17 -15.14 7.83
CA VAL A 138 10.45 -15.67 8.34
C VAL A 138 11.43 -15.75 7.19
N LYS A 139 12.43 -14.85 7.18
CA LYS A 139 13.43 -14.75 6.13
C LYS A 139 14.11 -16.09 5.86
N GLY A 140 14.18 -16.47 4.58
CA GLY A 140 14.85 -17.70 4.12
C GLY A 140 14.07 -19.00 4.35
N ARG A 141 12.82 -18.94 4.82
CA ARG A 141 12.00 -20.14 5.07
C ARG A 141 10.69 -20.18 4.30
N SER A 142 10.35 -19.11 3.57
CA SER A 142 9.07 -18.97 2.86
C SER A 142 7.84 -19.21 3.77
N VAL A 143 7.98 -18.92 5.06
CA VAL A 143 6.91 -19.06 6.07
C VAL A 143 6.34 -17.69 6.40
N ILE A 144 5.02 -17.56 6.35
CA ILE A 144 4.30 -16.40 6.87
C ILE A 144 4.17 -16.58 8.38
N ALA A 145 4.81 -15.71 9.15
CA ALA A 145 4.73 -15.67 10.60
C ALA A 145 3.45 -14.97 11.09
N ASP A 146 3.03 -13.93 10.37
CA ASP A 146 1.84 -13.16 10.69
C ASP A 146 1.27 -12.50 9.42
N LYS A 147 -0.04 -12.25 9.41
CA LYS A 147 -0.71 -11.48 8.36
C LYS A 147 -1.97 -10.83 8.91
N GLY A 148 -2.26 -9.62 8.48
CA GLY A 148 -3.45 -8.95 8.94
C GLY A 148 -3.62 -7.54 8.41
N TYR A 149 -4.48 -6.80 9.12
CA TYR A 149 -4.82 -5.44 8.79
C TYR A 149 -4.68 -4.55 10.03
N ILE A 150 -4.18 -3.33 9.82
CA ILE A 150 -4.22 -2.24 10.79
C ILE A 150 -5.11 -1.16 10.21
N VAL A 151 -6.07 -0.70 10.99
CA VAL A 151 -7.06 0.29 10.55
C VAL A 151 -7.02 1.46 11.51
N VAL A 152 -7.02 2.67 10.95
CA VAL A 152 -7.36 3.88 11.71
C VAL A 152 -8.60 4.47 11.09
N GLY A 153 -9.57 4.77 11.95
CA GLY A 153 -10.83 5.37 11.55
C GLY A 153 -11.29 6.41 12.56
N ASP A 154 -12.19 7.27 12.09
CA ASP A 154 -12.77 8.36 12.85
C ASP A 154 -14.23 8.06 13.18
N VAL A 155 -14.61 8.37 14.42
CA VAL A 155 -16.01 8.32 14.86
C VAL A 155 -16.75 9.53 14.29
N GLN A 156 -17.92 9.28 13.73
CA GLN A 156 -18.88 10.29 13.26
C GLN A 156 -20.13 10.34 14.12
#